data_AF-M2V7X4-F1
#
_entry.id   AF-M2V7X4-F1
#
_cell.length_a   1.000
_cell.length_b   1.000
_cell.length_c   1.000
_cell.angle_alpha   90.00
_cell.angle_beta   90.00
_cell.angle_gamma   90.00
#
_symmetry.space_group_name_H-M   'P 1'
#
loop_
_entity.id
_entity.type
_entity.pdbx_description
1 polymer ?
#
loop_
_entity_poly.entity_id
_entity_poly.type
_entity_poly.pdbx_seq_one_letter_code
_entity_poly.pdbx_strand_id
1 'polypeptide(L)'
;LTKLEWWGGGYDRFFTNPIEQVDTTAFVQRTLQSSPRTRNEPKFSELPARKHQNLERLPKELLDETCSYLPIPSTIALHRTSKVLALQIPLDSTFWRNSLGDGSLHPHIWDLDTKQIEQQLPQPDIAPLDPTASWDWRCAAKILAMKRFPISGCDDRLVDMPAGFWNRCRIWATIEEALQQHVIK
;
A
#
# COMPACT_ATOMS: atom_id res chain seq x y z
N LEU A 1 -41.07 -7.95 -16.92
CA LEU A 1 -39.97 -7.31 -16.17
C LEU A 1 -39.79 -8.09 -14.88
N THR A 2 -38.88 -9.07 -14.91
CA THR A 2 -38.66 -10.04 -13.85
C THR A 2 -37.69 -9.51 -12.82
N LYS A 3 -37.91 -9.83 -11.55
CA LYS A 3 -37.18 -9.40 -10.34
C LYS A 3 -35.64 -9.54 -10.38
N LEU A 4 -35.07 -10.19 -11.41
CA LEU A 4 -33.63 -10.30 -11.66
C LEU A 4 -32.99 -9.03 -12.24
N GLU A 5 -33.73 -8.19 -12.97
CA GLU A 5 -33.16 -6.98 -13.61
C GLU A 5 -32.79 -5.89 -12.60
N TRP A 6 -33.32 -5.95 -11.36
CA TRP A 6 -32.95 -5.07 -10.26
C TRP A 6 -31.58 -5.38 -9.62
N TRP A 7 -30.98 -6.52 -9.96
CA TRP A 7 -29.66 -6.94 -9.45
C TRP A 7 -28.54 -6.76 -10.49
N GLY A 8 -28.89 -6.40 -11.73
CA GLY A 8 -27.95 -6.29 -12.85
C GLY A 8 -27.05 -5.06 -12.71
N GLY A 9 -25.74 -5.28 -12.64
CA GLY A 9 -24.71 -4.24 -12.60
C GLY A 9 -23.82 -4.29 -11.36
N GLY A 10 -24.42 -4.38 -10.16
CA GLY A 10 -23.65 -4.36 -8.91
C GLY A 10 -22.94 -5.69 -8.60
N TYR A 11 -23.58 -6.80 -8.97
CA TYR A 11 -23.11 -8.15 -8.63
C TYR A 11 -22.22 -8.79 -9.71
N ASP A 12 -22.12 -8.16 -10.88
CA ASP A 12 -21.28 -8.66 -11.97
C ASP A 12 -19.80 -8.72 -11.56
N ARG A 13 -19.39 -7.83 -10.64
CA ARG A 13 -18.05 -7.79 -10.05
C ARG A 13 -17.67 -9.06 -9.29
N PHE A 14 -18.63 -9.84 -8.79
CA PHE A 14 -18.36 -11.11 -8.12
C PHE A 14 -17.96 -12.21 -9.11
N PHE A 15 -18.43 -12.12 -10.35
CA PHE A 15 -18.17 -13.09 -11.42
C PHE A 15 -17.00 -12.67 -12.32
N THR A 16 -16.49 -11.45 -12.18
CA THR A 16 -15.32 -10.98 -12.91
C THR A 16 -14.08 -11.80 -12.53
N ASN A 17 -13.24 -12.11 -13.52
CA ASN A 17 -12.00 -12.83 -13.30
C ASN A 17 -11.07 -12.01 -12.37
N PRO A 18 -10.69 -12.52 -11.18
CA PRO A 18 -9.84 -11.78 -10.24
C PRO A 18 -8.40 -11.62 -10.73
N ILE A 19 -7.98 -12.35 -11.76
CA ILE A 19 -6.63 -12.29 -12.36
C ILE A 19 -6.58 -11.24 -13.48
N GLU A 20 -7.73 -10.80 -13.99
CA GLU A 20 -7.78 -9.78 -15.04
C GLU A 20 -7.17 -8.46 -14.54
N GLN A 21 -6.12 -8.01 -15.23
CA GLN A 21 -5.28 -6.87 -14.83
C GLN A 21 -5.77 -5.53 -15.39
N VAL A 22 -6.93 -5.52 -16.05
CA VAL A 22 -7.43 -4.35 -16.77
C VAL A 22 -7.59 -3.20 -15.78
N ASP A 23 -6.90 -2.09 -16.05
CA ASP A 23 -7.00 -0.80 -15.37
C ASP A 23 -6.50 -0.71 -13.90
N THR A 24 -5.87 -1.75 -13.32
CA THR A 24 -5.31 -1.66 -11.96
C THR A 24 -4.26 -0.55 -11.85
N THR A 25 -3.34 -0.50 -12.82
CA THR A 25 -2.28 0.53 -12.92
C THR A 25 -2.87 1.95 -13.03
N ALA A 26 -3.87 2.13 -13.91
CA ALA A 26 -4.54 3.41 -14.12
C ALA A 26 -5.37 3.84 -12.89
N PHE A 27 -5.95 2.89 -12.17
CA PHE A 27 -6.63 3.13 -10.90
C PHE A 27 -5.66 3.61 -9.81
N VAL A 28 -4.50 2.96 -9.65
CA VAL A 28 -3.48 3.41 -8.69
C VAL A 28 -2.91 4.77 -9.06
N GLN A 29 -2.68 5.03 -10.35
CA GLN A 29 -2.25 6.34 -10.84
C GLN A 29 -3.23 7.46 -10.44
N ARG A 30 -4.54 7.26 -10.66
CA ARG A 30 -5.58 8.22 -10.24
C ARG A 30 -5.64 8.37 -8.71
N THR A 31 -5.45 7.27 -7.98
CA THR A 31 -5.37 7.31 -6.52
C THR A 31 -4.20 8.18 -6.05
N LEU A 32 -3.03 8.07 -6.67
CA LEU A 32 -1.87 8.92 -6.38
C LEU A 32 -2.13 10.39 -6.75
N GLN A 33 -2.78 10.65 -7.88
CA GLN A 33 -3.13 12.02 -8.30
C GLN A 33 -4.14 12.70 -7.37
N SER A 34 -5.11 11.93 -6.87
CA SER A 34 -6.14 12.41 -5.93
C SER A 34 -5.66 12.51 -4.48
N SER A 35 -4.53 11.88 -4.14
CA SER A 35 -3.99 11.92 -2.80
C SER A 35 -3.31 13.26 -2.52
N PRO A 36 -3.57 13.89 -1.37
CA PRO A 36 -2.87 15.11 -1.00
C PRO A 36 -1.37 14.82 -0.99
N ARG A 37 -0.58 15.66 -1.66
CA ARG A 37 0.88 15.59 -1.64
C ARG A 37 1.34 15.90 -0.22
N THR A 38 1.44 14.89 0.64
CA THR A 38 1.88 15.14 2.02
C THR A 38 3.40 15.30 2.04
N ARG A 39 3.84 16.55 2.23
CA ARG A 39 5.23 16.86 2.59
C ARG A 39 5.44 16.56 4.06
N ASN A 40 5.28 15.31 4.50
CA ASN A 40 5.46 14.97 5.91
C ASN A 40 6.15 13.62 6.05
N GLU A 41 7.44 13.57 5.69
CA GLU A 41 8.32 12.79 6.52
C GLU A 41 8.31 13.42 7.92
N PRO A 42 8.08 12.64 8.98
CA PRO A 42 8.25 13.15 10.33
C PRO A 42 9.71 13.59 10.47
N LYS A 43 9.93 14.90 10.55
CA LYS A 43 11.20 15.46 11.00
C LYS A 43 11.35 15.11 12.47
N PHE A 44 11.78 13.87 12.74
CA PHE A 44 12.18 13.45 14.07
C PHE A 44 13.51 14.13 14.39
N SER A 45 13.46 15.41 14.76
CA SER A 45 14.62 16.17 15.23
C SER A 45 14.89 15.98 16.73
N GLU A 46 14.25 14.99 17.37
CA GLU A 46 14.36 14.80 18.81
C GLU A 46 15.47 13.80 19.16
N LEU A 47 16.43 14.29 19.95
CA LEU A 47 17.42 13.46 20.60
C LEU A 47 16.72 12.49 21.57
N PRO A 48 17.07 11.19 21.54
CA PRO A 48 16.43 10.21 22.40
C PRO A 48 16.76 10.51 23.86
N ALA A 49 15.73 10.73 24.68
CA ALA A 49 15.85 10.95 26.13
C ALA A 49 16.38 9.72 26.91
N ARG A 50 16.49 8.57 26.24
CA ARG A 50 16.89 7.28 26.79
C ARG A 50 18.10 6.73 26.02
N LYS A 51 18.98 6.02 26.73
CA LYS A 51 20.06 5.24 26.12
C LYS A 51 19.51 4.12 25.23
N HIS A 52 20.02 4.02 24.01
CA HIS A 52 19.64 2.98 23.05
C HIS A 52 19.92 1.58 23.62
N GLN A 53 19.02 0.63 23.38
CA GLN A 53 19.13 -0.76 23.83
C GLN A 53 18.99 -1.75 22.67
N ASN A 54 19.70 -2.89 22.77
CA ASN A 54 19.58 -4.02 21.84
C ASN A 54 19.72 -3.61 20.37
N LEU A 55 18.69 -3.84 19.55
CA LEU A 55 18.66 -3.54 18.11
C LEU A 55 18.89 -2.05 17.81
N GLU A 56 18.53 -1.14 18.71
CA GLU A 56 18.72 0.31 18.54
C GLU A 56 20.19 0.74 18.52
N ARG A 57 21.10 -0.14 18.97
CA ARG A 57 22.55 0.09 19.01
C ARG A 57 23.28 -0.45 17.78
N LEU A 58 22.58 -1.17 16.91
CA LEU A 58 23.19 -1.68 15.70
C LEU A 58 23.58 -0.51 14.79
N PRO A 59 24.73 -0.60 14.11
CA PRO A 59 25.05 0.25 12.96
C PRO A 59 23.93 0.15 11.92
N LYS A 60 23.69 1.25 11.21
CA LYS A 60 22.63 1.33 10.21
C LYS A 60 22.78 0.24 9.16
N GLU A 61 24.01 -0.06 8.74
CA GLU A 61 24.32 -1.05 7.71
C GLU A 61 23.87 -2.46 8.13
N LEU A 62 24.04 -2.82 9.40
CA LEU A 62 23.59 -4.13 9.90
C LEU A 62 22.07 -4.18 10.04
N LEU A 63 21.45 -3.04 10.36
CA LEU A 63 20.00 -2.96 10.45
C LEU A 63 19.35 -3.03 9.06
N ASP A 64 19.93 -2.35 8.07
CA ASP A 64 19.50 -2.39 6.66
C ASP A 64 19.63 -3.82 6.11
N GLU A 65 20.77 -4.48 6.36
CA GLU A 65 20.96 -5.88 5.97
C GLU A 65 19.99 -6.82 6.69
N THR A 66 19.71 -6.59 7.98
CA THR A 66 18.68 -7.38 8.68
C THR A 66 17.30 -7.17 8.06
N CYS A 67 16.94 -5.93 7.74
CA CYS A 67 15.66 -5.59 7.13
C CYS A 67 15.50 -6.17 5.71
N SER A 68 16.60 -6.42 4.99
CA SER A 68 16.55 -7.03 3.65
C SER A 68 16.08 -8.49 3.66
N TYR A 69 16.31 -9.21 4.77
CA TYR A 69 15.82 -10.59 4.97
C TYR A 69 14.45 -10.66 5.66
N LEU A 70 13.94 -9.55 6.20
CA LEU A 70 12.67 -9.53 6.91
C LEU A 70 11.50 -9.33 5.94
N PRO A 71 10.37 -10.02 6.17
CA PRO A 71 9.12 -9.68 5.49
C PRO A 71 8.74 -8.22 5.76
N ILE A 72 8.21 -7.53 4.75
CA ILE A 72 7.78 -6.13 4.84
C ILE A 72 6.89 -5.82 6.07
N PRO A 73 5.91 -6.66 6.44
CA PRO A 73 5.12 -6.43 7.66
C PRO A 73 5.98 -6.38 8.94
N SER A 74 7.02 -7.22 9.04
CA SER A 74 7.95 -7.24 10.16
C SER A 74 8.83 -5.99 10.20
N THR A 75 9.28 -5.50 9.04
CA THR A 75 10.03 -4.25 8.92
C THR A 75 9.19 -3.04 9.36
N ILE A 76 7.91 -2.99 8.95
CA ILE A 76 6.97 -1.96 9.40
C ILE A 76 6.73 -2.05 10.91
N ALA A 77 6.58 -3.27 11.45
CA ALA A 77 6.43 -3.47 12.89
C ALA A 77 7.67 -2.97 13.65
N LEU A 78 8.86 -3.29 13.16
CA LEU A 78 10.13 -2.86 13.75
C LEU A 78 10.25 -1.33 13.78
N HIS A 79 9.95 -0.65 12.67
CA HIS A 79 9.89 0.81 12.60
C HIS A 79 8.96 1.42 13.66
N ARG A 80 7.83 0.78 13.96
CA ARG A 80 6.83 1.28 14.93
C ARG A 80 7.19 1.00 16.39
N THR A 81 8.20 0.18 16.66
CA THR A 81 8.53 -0.23 18.04
C THR A 81 9.27 0.86 18.83
N SER A 82 10.07 1.71 18.17
CA SER A 82 10.75 2.80 18.87
C SER A 82 11.08 3.98 17.94
N LYS A 83 11.24 5.18 18.52
CA LYS A 83 11.64 6.39 17.78
C LYS A 83 13.01 6.24 17.11
N VAL A 84 13.93 5.51 17.75
CA VAL A 84 15.29 5.29 17.23
C VAL A 84 15.24 4.38 15.99
N LEU A 85 14.47 3.30 16.06
CA LEU A 85 14.27 2.43 14.90
C LEU A 85 13.48 3.13 13.80
N ALA A 86 12.54 4.00 14.15
CA ALA A 86 11.83 4.83 13.16
C ALA A 86 12.76 5.77 12.38
N LEU A 87 13.81 6.27 13.04
CA LEU A 87 14.86 7.11 12.44
C LEU A 87 15.84 6.29 11.58
N GLN A 88 16.17 5.07 12.00
CA GLN A 88 17.15 4.23 11.30
C GLN A 88 16.54 3.46 10.13
N ILE A 89 15.25 3.11 10.21
CA ILE A 89 14.50 2.35 9.18
C ILE A 89 13.48 3.30 8.54
N PRO A 90 13.87 4.11 7.55
CA PRO A 90 12.93 5.04 6.91
C PRO A 90 11.87 4.26 6.13
N LEU A 91 10.59 4.52 6.43
CA LEU A 91 9.46 4.07 5.61
C LEU A 91 9.05 5.20 4.65
N ASP A 92 10.00 5.57 3.80
CA ASP A 92 9.90 6.65 2.83
C ASP A 92 9.00 6.25 1.63
N SER A 93 8.78 7.19 0.72
CA SER A 93 7.95 6.94 -0.47
C SER A 93 8.53 5.81 -1.35
N THR A 94 9.85 5.67 -1.40
CA THR A 94 10.51 4.62 -2.20
C THR A 94 10.27 3.23 -1.63
N PHE A 95 10.31 3.08 -0.30
CA PHE A 95 9.93 1.85 0.39
C PHE A 95 8.51 1.41 0.03
N TRP A 96 7.52 2.32 0.15
CA TRP A 96 6.13 2.00 -0.15
C TRP A 96 5.91 1.65 -1.62
N ARG A 97 6.56 2.39 -2.53
CA ARG A 97 6.52 2.10 -3.96
C ARG A 97 7.07 0.72 -4.27
N ASN A 98 8.30 0.42 -3.82
CA ASN A 98 8.95 -0.84 -4.15
C ASN A 98 8.15 -2.02 -3.57
N SER A 99 7.69 -1.90 -2.32
CA SER A 99 6.93 -2.96 -1.63
C SER A 99 5.52 -3.17 -2.22
N LEU A 100 4.96 -2.17 -2.91
CA LEU A 100 3.72 -2.33 -3.68
C LEU A 100 3.97 -2.99 -5.04
N GLY A 101 5.08 -2.66 -5.71
CA GLY A 101 5.39 -3.18 -7.04
C GLY A 101 5.81 -4.64 -7.05
N ASP A 102 6.46 -5.12 -5.98
CA ASP A 102 6.84 -6.53 -5.84
C ASP A 102 5.76 -7.40 -5.16
N GLY A 103 4.65 -6.79 -4.73
CA GLY A 103 3.55 -7.45 -4.02
C GLY A 103 3.88 -7.92 -2.59
N SER A 104 5.05 -7.58 -2.07
CA SER A 104 5.50 -7.99 -0.73
C SER A 104 4.71 -7.31 0.40
N LEU A 105 4.16 -6.12 0.14
CA LEU A 105 3.32 -5.40 1.09
C LEU A 105 1.90 -5.99 1.17
N HIS A 106 1.34 -6.31 0.01
CA HIS A 106 -0.03 -6.79 -0.14
C HIS A 106 -0.06 -7.91 -1.19
N PRO A 107 -0.17 -9.18 -0.76
CA PRO A 107 -0.11 -10.31 -1.69
C PRO A 107 -1.19 -10.30 -2.78
N HIS A 108 -2.33 -9.64 -2.51
CA HIS A 108 -3.41 -9.46 -3.49
C HIS A 108 -3.10 -8.41 -4.57
N ILE A 109 -1.94 -7.75 -4.49
CA ILE A 109 -1.49 -6.69 -5.39
C ILE A 109 -0.14 -7.11 -6.00
N TRP A 110 -0.19 -7.98 -6.99
CA TRP A 110 1.00 -8.57 -7.62
C TRP A 110 1.23 -8.04 -9.05
N ASP A 111 0.28 -7.29 -9.60
CA ASP A 111 0.19 -6.85 -10.99
C ASP A 111 0.51 -5.36 -11.18
N LEU A 112 1.08 -4.69 -10.17
CA LEU A 112 1.41 -3.28 -10.26
C LEU A 112 2.78 -3.04 -10.91
N ASP A 113 2.79 -2.42 -12.08
CA ASP A 113 3.99 -1.84 -12.66
C ASP A 113 4.18 -0.40 -12.16
N THR A 114 4.92 -0.27 -11.05
CA THR A 114 5.22 1.03 -10.46
C THR A 114 6.07 1.92 -11.35
N LYS A 115 6.88 1.36 -12.26
CA LYS A 115 7.68 2.14 -13.21
C LYS A 115 6.78 2.74 -14.29
N GLN A 116 5.82 1.98 -14.78
CA GLN A 116 4.83 2.47 -15.75
C GLN A 116 3.99 3.59 -15.13
N ILE A 117 3.56 3.44 -13.87
CA ILE A 117 2.80 4.48 -13.15
C ILE A 117 3.61 5.78 -13.06
N GLU A 118 4.89 5.71 -12.68
CA GLU A 118 5.74 6.89 -12.57
C GLU A 118 5.95 7.60 -13.91
N GLN A 119 6.10 6.86 -15.01
CA GLN A 119 6.25 7.44 -16.35
C GLN A 119 5.00 8.20 -16.82
N GLN A 120 3.82 7.79 -16.36
CA GLN A 120 2.53 8.37 -16.76
C GLN A 120 2.07 9.48 -15.82
N LEU A 121 2.72 9.65 -14.67
CA LEU A 121 2.41 10.74 -13.76
C LEU A 121 3.02 12.06 -14.28
N PRO A 122 2.28 13.17 -14.23
CA PRO A 122 2.80 14.46 -14.67
C PRO A 122 4.05 14.80 -13.86
N GLN A 123 5.13 15.15 -14.55
CA GLN A 123 6.33 15.64 -13.88
C GLN A 123 5.96 16.89 -13.10
N PRO A 124 6.40 17.04 -11.84
CA PRO A 124 6.19 18.27 -11.12
C PRO A 124 6.89 19.42 -11.88
N ASP A 125 6.17 20.52 -12.14
CA ASP A 125 6.66 21.73 -12.84
C ASP A 125 7.91 22.36 -12.20
N ILE A 126 8.25 21.93 -10.99
CA ILE A 126 9.43 22.35 -10.25
C ILE A 126 10.34 21.13 -10.19
N ALA A 127 11.49 21.21 -10.84
CA ALA A 127 12.56 20.23 -10.72
C ALA A 127 12.71 19.86 -9.25
N PRO A 128 12.39 18.62 -8.85
CA PRO A 128 12.40 18.29 -7.45
C PRO A 128 13.87 18.26 -7.04
N LEU A 129 14.28 19.23 -6.21
CA LEU A 129 15.56 19.19 -5.51
C LEU A 129 15.68 17.94 -4.61
N ASP A 130 14.62 17.15 -4.48
CA ASP A 130 14.52 15.98 -3.61
C ASP A 130 13.73 14.85 -4.32
N PRO A 131 14.36 13.71 -4.65
CA PRO A 131 13.71 12.52 -5.21
C PRO A 131 12.55 11.97 -4.35
N THR A 132 12.51 12.32 -3.07
CA THR A 132 11.45 11.92 -2.12
C THR A 132 10.24 12.85 -2.12
N ALA A 133 10.30 14.00 -2.82
CA ALA A 133 9.14 14.88 -3.06
C ALA A 133 8.15 14.31 -4.10
N SER A 134 8.41 13.09 -4.58
CA SER A 134 7.55 12.32 -5.47
C SER A 134 6.32 11.78 -4.71
N TRP A 135 5.27 11.50 -5.48
CA TRP A 135 3.92 11.10 -5.07
C TRP A 135 3.81 10.30 -3.76
N ASP A 136 2.72 10.52 -3.00
CA ASP A 136 2.50 9.88 -1.69
C ASP A 136 2.10 8.40 -1.83
N TRP A 137 3.10 7.55 -2.10
CA TRP A 137 2.95 6.11 -2.21
C TRP A 137 2.48 5.45 -0.91
N ARG A 138 2.74 6.08 0.25
CA ARG A 138 2.23 5.61 1.54
C ARG A 138 0.71 5.71 1.63
N CYS A 139 0.14 6.83 1.19
CA CYS A 139 -1.30 7.01 1.15
C CYS A 139 -1.95 6.00 0.20
N ALA A 140 -1.41 5.86 -1.01
CA ALA A 140 -1.86 4.85 -1.97
C ALA A 140 -1.81 3.43 -1.37
N ALA A 141 -0.69 3.06 -0.75
CA ALA A 141 -0.54 1.77 -0.08
C ALA A 141 -1.59 1.51 0.99
N LYS A 142 -1.97 2.54 1.77
CA LYS A 142 -3.02 2.43 2.79
C LYS A 142 -4.41 2.24 2.18
N ILE A 143 -4.73 2.96 1.10
CA ILE A 143 -6.02 2.84 0.42
C ILE A 143 -6.14 1.44 -0.19
N LEU A 144 -5.09 0.98 -0.87
CA LEU A 144 -5.03 -0.33 -1.49
C LEU A 144 -5.00 -1.49 -0.47
N ALA A 145 -4.56 -1.22 0.76
CA ALA A 145 -4.65 -2.16 1.87
C ALA A 145 -6.09 -2.45 2.31
N MET A 146 -7.05 -1.58 1.98
CA MET A 146 -8.44 -1.73 2.40
C MET A 146 -9.12 -2.85 1.61
N LYS A 147 -8.87 -4.11 1.97
CA LYS A 147 -9.41 -5.31 1.27
C LYS A 147 -10.93 -5.42 1.30
N ARG A 148 -11.60 -4.60 2.13
CA ARG A 148 -13.05 -4.49 2.21
C ARG A 148 -13.50 -3.17 1.60
N PHE A 149 -13.78 -3.23 0.31
CA PHE A 149 -14.39 -2.11 -0.39
C PHE A 149 -15.90 -2.30 -0.47
N PRO A 150 -16.70 -1.25 -0.21
CA PRO A 150 -18.15 -1.35 -0.26
C PRO A 150 -18.61 -1.70 -1.69
N ILE A 151 -19.71 -2.44 -1.79
CA ILE A 151 -20.32 -2.85 -3.07
C ILE A 151 -20.78 -1.62 -3.88
N SER A 152 -21.16 -0.55 -3.18
CA SER A 152 -21.56 0.75 -3.74
C SER A 152 -20.82 1.90 -3.05
N GLY A 153 -20.41 2.89 -3.86
CA GLY A 153 -19.50 3.98 -3.53
C GLY A 153 -19.73 4.66 -2.19
N CYS A 154 -18.65 4.77 -1.43
CA CYS A 154 -18.58 5.59 -0.21
C CYS A 154 -17.31 6.47 -0.19
N ASP A 155 -16.37 6.26 -1.11
CA ASP A 155 -15.14 7.04 -1.27
C ASP A 155 -14.98 7.34 -2.77
N ASP A 156 -14.94 8.63 -3.13
CA ASP A 156 -14.82 9.09 -4.53
C ASP A 156 -13.56 8.55 -5.21
N ARG A 157 -12.52 8.23 -4.43
CA ARG A 157 -11.26 7.65 -4.94
C ARG A 157 -11.41 6.19 -5.39
N LEU A 158 -12.49 5.52 -5.01
CA LEU A 158 -12.75 4.11 -5.29
C LEU A 158 -13.82 3.89 -6.37
N VAL A 159 -14.39 4.97 -6.93
CA VAL A 159 -15.52 4.92 -7.88
C VAL A 159 -15.16 4.09 -9.12
N ASP A 160 -13.93 4.23 -9.61
CA ASP A 160 -13.45 3.57 -10.82
C ASP A 160 -12.52 2.38 -10.55
N MET A 161 -12.72 1.72 -9.41
CA MET A 161 -11.96 0.53 -9.06
C MET A 161 -12.30 -0.62 -10.03
N PRO A 162 -11.30 -1.26 -10.65
CA PRO A 162 -11.52 -2.37 -11.56
C PRO A 162 -12.24 -3.54 -10.88
N ALA A 163 -13.21 -4.13 -11.58
CA ALA A 163 -14.02 -5.21 -11.04
C ALA A 163 -13.18 -6.45 -10.69
N GLY A 164 -12.16 -6.78 -11.49
CA GLY A 164 -11.21 -7.86 -11.21
C GLY A 164 -10.38 -7.60 -9.95
N PHE A 165 -9.84 -6.39 -9.78
CA PHE A 165 -9.13 -5.96 -8.58
C PHE A 165 -10.01 -6.04 -7.32
N TRP A 166 -11.26 -5.57 -7.43
CA TRP A 166 -12.24 -5.66 -6.34
C TRP A 166 -12.51 -7.12 -5.93
N ASN A 167 -12.77 -8.00 -6.90
CA ASN A 167 -13.05 -9.41 -6.61
C ASN A 167 -11.83 -10.10 -5.97
N ARG A 168 -10.63 -9.75 -6.43
CA ARG A 168 -9.36 -10.23 -5.85
C ARG A 168 -9.21 -9.80 -4.38
N CYS A 169 -9.47 -8.54 -4.07
CA CYS A 169 -9.44 -8.03 -2.70
C CYS A 169 -10.44 -8.76 -1.80
N ARG A 170 -11.67 -8.98 -2.29
CA ARG A 170 -12.72 -9.72 -1.59
C ARG A 170 -12.30 -11.16 -1.27
N ILE A 171 -11.80 -11.90 -2.28
CA ILE A 171 -11.33 -13.28 -2.10
C ILE A 171 -10.24 -13.33 -1.04
N TRP A 172 -9.27 -12.41 -1.12
CA TRP A 172 -8.17 -12.37 -0.17
C TRP A 172 -8.63 -12.05 1.27
N ALA A 173 -9.59 -11.12 1.44
CA ALA A 173 -10.19 -10.85 2.74
C ALA A 173 -10.84 -12.11 3.34
N THR A 174 -11.57 -12.89 2.53
CA THR A 174 -12.17 -14.17 2.98
C THR A 174 -11.11 -15.19 3.40
N ILE A 175 -10.01 -15.30 2.65
CA ILE A 175 -8.89 -16.20 2.99
C ILE A 175 -8.26 -15.79 4.33
N GLU A 176 -7.98 -14.51 4.52
CA GLU A 176 -7.37 -14.01 5.77
C GLU A 176 -8.27 -14.22 6.98
N GLU A 177 -9.58 -14.00 6.83
CA GLU A 177 -10.57 -14.29 7.88
C GLU A 177 -10.59 -15.78 8.25
N ALA A 178 -10.56 -16.67 7.25
CA ALA A 178 -10.54 -18.11 7.47
C ALA A 178 -9.25 -18.56 8.20
N LEU A 179 -8.09 -18.00 7.81
CA LEU A 179 -6.81 -18.26 8.46
C LEU A 179 -6.79 -17.78 9.91
N GLN A 180 -7.31 -16.59 10.19
CA GLN A 180 -7.41 -16.06 11.56
C GLN A 180 -8.28 -16.95 12.45
N GLN A 181 -9.39 -17.47 11.93
CA GLN A 181 -10.26 -18.40 12.68
C GLN A 181 -9.60 -19.75 12.98
N HIS A 182 -8.64 -20.18 12.16
CA HIS A 182 -7.87 -21.42 12.39
C HIS A 182 -6.75 -21.25 13.41
N VAL A 183 -6.16 -20.05 13.52
CA VAL A 183 -5.09 -19.77 14.49
C VAL A 183 -5.63 -19.60 15.92
N ILE A 184 -6.93 -19.30 16.07
CA ILE A 184 -7.59 -19.07 17.37
C ILE A 184 -8.24 -20.36 17.92
N LYS A 185 -8.16 -21.49 17.21
CA LYS A 185 -8.60 -22.82 17.68
C LYS A 185 -7.42 -23.71 18.03
#